data_AF-A0A949HMM5-F1
#
_entry.id   AF-A0A949HMM5-F1
#
_cell.length_a   1.000
_cell.length_b   1.000
_cell.length_c   1.000
_cell.angle_alpha   90.00
_cell.angle_beta   90.00
_cell.angle_gamma   90.00
#
_symmetry.space_group_name_H-M   'P 1'
#
loop_
_entity.id
_entity.type
_entity.pdbx_description
1 polymer ?
#
loop_
_entity_poly.entity_id
_entity_poly.type
_entity_poly.pdbx_seq_one_letter_code
_entity_poly.pdbx_strand_id
1 'polypeptide(L)'
;MKPQFLAGLCFVGASVSGVWTSLGQEKADKTLISKAITSLKDSARAPEEILKGLERISQGESSYAKVAHQTVCMLKLRQRDYRSTWAVLSQLPQPTTTQQAESMEWADQRMLLWLSMEARRNDRASELLKAAVVRSLAIDEKSVSRGRLDADFLGVLCAIAKSDSSQDRINESVVDKAIELMAKHPHQSLAQAFNRSFEGTCQEIQHLESAIKRVEQLVDSEFEMELAKAKTAFEQASEALEQSTGELAAAKKLAKDLDISITKTKKYGIQTQNLLYNTEESGKPSPPEVPKEPESKFERTGPKGERIRIPPSASEMNRYREQLAKYNADLQSYPFRFAQWSQRNEERKVRLANQIMVAKAKLVELQKEHAMQLDRVRALEKSHSLEICRHKDVKWRLRGLELSRGQRESPQGFENLYRPSLYQAIDWQAESDRLLKELQRN
;
A
#
# COMPACT_ATOMS: atom_id res chain seq x y z
N MET A 1 24.14 22.70 -0.02
CA MET A 1 23.86 21.89 -1.24
C MET A 1 22.37 22.01 -1.57
N LYS A 2 22.03 22.50 -2.77
CA LYS A 2 20.73 22.41 -3.50
C LYS A 2 20.97 21.52 -4.74
N PRO A 3 19.98 20.90 -5.45
CA PRO A 3 18.69 21.45 -6.01
C PRO A 3 17.43 20.56 -5.71
N GLN A 4 16.15 20.99 -5.72
CA GLN A 4 15.19 21.59 -6.71
C GLN A 4 14.66 20.65 -7.82
N PHE A 5 13.32 20.46 -7.92
CA PHE A 5 12.46 20.90 -9.06
C PHE A 5 10.96 20.49 -8.92
N LEU A 6 10.09 21.46 -8.62
CA LEU A 6 8.67 21.51 -8.98
C LEU A 6 8.31 23.01 -9.15
N ALA A 7 7.79 23.38 -10.33
CA ALA A 7 7.21 24.66 -10.76
C ALA A 7 8.08 25.94 -10.75
N GLY A 8 8.09 26.68 -11.87
CA GLY A 8 8.52 28.09 -11.89
C GLY A 8 9.10 28.58 -13.22
N LEU A 9 8.30 29.34 -13.95
CA LEU A 9 8.61 30.11 -15.16
C LEU A 9 9.63 31.26 -14.97
N CYS A 10 10.32 31.57 -16.07
CA CYS A 10 10.93 32.87 -16.49
C CYS A 10 12.23 33.34 -15.78
N PHE A 11 13.25 33.90 -16.45
CA PHE A 11 13.31 35.20 -17.15
C PHE A 11 14.79 35.36 -17.64
N VAL A 12 15.24 36.11 -18.67
CA VAL A 12 14.83 37.39 -19.26
C VAL A 12 15.39 37.49 -20.69
N GLY A 13 14.57 37.96 -21.62
CA GLY A 13 15.05 38.44 -22.91
C GLY A 13 13.94 38.93 -23.83
N ALA A 14 13.15 39.91 -23.36
CA ALA A 14 12.12 40.67 -24.08
C ALA A 14 10.66 40.16 -24.05
N SER A 15 9.78 41.11 -23.74
CA SER A 15 8.31 41.14 -23.90
C SER A 15 7.42 40.38 -22.91
N VAL A 16 7.30 40.94 -21.70
CA VAL A 16 6.31 40.58 -20.65
C VAL A 16 4.85 40.77 -21.09
N SER A 17 4.59 41.33 -22.28
CA SER A 17 3.26 41.33 -22.89
C SER A 17 2.88 40.02 -23.60
N GLY A 18 3.84 39.11 -23.89
CA GLY A 18 3.60 37.87 -24.66
C GLY A 18 3.34 36.59 -23.84
N VAL A 19 3.67 36.57 -22.55
CA VAL A 19 3.54 35.35 -21.71
C VAL A 19 2.13 35.20 -21.14
N TRP A 20 1.47 36.30 -20.79
CA TRP A 20 0.08 36.29 -20.32
C TRP A 20 -0.92 35.97 -21.44
N THR A 21 -0.60 36.31 -22.69
CA THR A 21 -1.36 35.87 -23.86
C THR A 21 -1.19 34.37 -24.07
N SER A 22 0.02 33.80 -23.97
CA SER A 22 0.24 32.36 -24.20
C SER A 22 -0.50 31.42 -23.22
N LEU A 23 -0.55 31.75 -21.93
CA LEU A 23 -1.24 30.93 -20.90
C LEU A 23 -2.77 31.10 -20.94
N GLY A 24 -3.25 32.29 -21.29
CA GLY A 24 -4.67 32.54 -21.54
C GLY A 24 -5.16 31.84 -22.81
N GLN A 25 -4.31 31.83 -23.84
CA GLN A 25 -4.55 31.20 -25.14
C GLN A 25 -4.51 29.68 -25.03
N GLU A 26 -3.58 29.07 -24.29
CA GLU A 26 -3.59 27.62 -24.03
C GLU A 26 -4.85 27.14 -23.28
N LYS A 27 -5.35 27.91 -22.31
CA LYS A 27 -6.62 27.60 -21.62
C LYS A 27 -7.83 27.73 -22.56
N ALA A 28 -7.84 28.74 -23.42
CA ALA A 28 -8.89 28.95 -24.42
C ALA A 28 -8.87 27.85 -25.50
N ASP A 29 -7.69 27.50 -26.01
CA ASP A 29 -7.46 26.45 -27.01
C ASP A 29 -7.92 25.09 -26.49
N LYS A 30 -7.52 24.72 -25.26
CA LYS A 30 -7.95 23.48 -24.60
C LYS A 30 -9.47 23.41 -24.44
N THR A 31 -10.10 24.52 -24.09
CA THR A 31 -11.56 24.59 -23.93
C THR A 31 -12.28 24.43 -25.28
N LEU A 32 -11.74 25.05 -26.33
CA LEU A 32 -12.27 24.94 -27.69
C LEU A 32 -12.16 23.52 -28.24
N ILE A 33 -10.99 22.88 -28.06
CA ILE A 33 -10.74 21.49 -28.44
C ILE A 33 -11.66 20.54 -27.67
N SER A 34 -11.82 20.74 -26.37
CA SER A 34 -12.70 19.91 -25.55
C SER A 34 -14.16 19.99 -26.02
N LYS A 35 -14.66 21.20 -26.33
CA LYS A 35 -16.01 21.39 -26.89
C LYS A 35 -16.17 20.72 -28.26
N ALA A 36 -15.14 20.81 -29.10
CA ALA A 36 -15.12 20.19 -30.42
C ALA A 36 -15.11 18.65 -30.36
N ILE A 37 -14.37 18.07 -29.42
CA ILE A 37 -14.38 16.62 -29.16
C ILE A 37 -15.74 16.18 -28.65
N THR A 38 -16.42 16.98 -27.82
CA THR A 38 -17.81 16.70 -27.41
C THR A 38 -18.77 16.72 -28.61
N SER A 39 -18.64 17.67 -29.54
CA SER A 39 -19.43 17.67 -30.78
C SER A 39 -19.17 16.44 -31.66
N LEU A 40 -17.94 15.93 -31.70
CA LEU A 40 -17.60 14.66 -32.37
C LEU A 40 -18.27 13.45 -31.69
N LYS A 41 -18.32 13.46 -30.36
CA LYS A 41 -18.93 12.40 -29.53
C LYS A 41 -20.45 12.36 -29.69
N ASP A 42 -21.09 13.52 -29.65
CA ASP A 42 -22.56 13.64 -29.67
C ASP A 42 -23.14 13.67 -31.08
N SER A 43 -22.29 13.54 -32.11
CA SER A 43 -22.67 13.57 -33.53
C SER A 43 -23.42 14.84 -33.97
N ALA A 44 -23.26 15.93 -33.22
CA ALA A 44 -23.81 17.24 -33.55
C ALA A 44 -22.93 17.97 -34.56
N ARG A 45 -23.53 18.79 -35.43
CA ARG A 45 -22.76 19.66 -36.34
C ARG A 45 -22.00 20.69 -35.50
N ALA A 46 -20.67 20.72 -35.62
CA ALA A 46 -19.88 21.72 -34.93
C ALA A 46 -20.17 23.12 -35.49
N PRO A 47 -20.41 24.13 -34.62
CA PRO A 47 -20.54 25.53 -35.02
C PRO A 47 -19.32 26.02 -35.82
N GLU A 48 -19.55 26.90 -36.78
CA GLU A 48 -18.52 27.40 -37.70
C GLU A 48 -17.43 28.20 -36.98
N GLU A 49 -17.77 28.84 -35.86
CA GLU A 49 -16.84 29.56 -35.00
C GLU A 49 -15.85 28.61 -34.31
N ILE A 50 -16.29 27.39 -33.98
CA ILE A 50 -15.42 26.36 -33.41
C ILE A 50 -14.46 25.84 -34.48
N LEU A 51 -14.94 25.59 -35.69
CA LEU A 51 -14.09 25.18 -36.82
C LEU A 51 -13.02 26.24 -37.16
N LYS A 52 -13.41 27.51 -37.34
CA LYS A 52 -12.49 28.62 -37.63
C LYS A 52 -11.51 28.89 -36.48
N GLY A 53 -11.90 28.61 -35.24
CA GLY A 53 -11.02 28.71 -34.09
C GLY A 53 -9.96 27.60 -34.06
N LEU A 54 -10.38 26.35 -34.28
CA LEU A 54 -9.46 25.22 -34.34
C LEU A 54 -8.53 25.27 -35.56
N GLU A 55 -8.99 25.77 -36.72
CA GLU A 55 -8.15 26.00 -37.90
C GLU A 55 -7.01 26.98 -37.59
N ARG A 56 -7.32 28.08 -36.89
CA ARG A 56 -6.31 29.04 -36.43
C ARG A 56 -5.31 28.41 -35.46
N ILE A 57 -5.75 27.55 -34.54
CA ILE A 57 -4.86 26.81 -33.63
C ILE A 57 -4.01 25.81 -34.42
N SER A 58 -4.59 25.15 -35.43
CA SER A 58 -3.91 24.13 -36.24
C SER A 58 -2.80 24.68 -37.14
N GLN A 59 -2.87 25.97 -37.47
CA GLN A 59 -1.88 26.69 -38.29
C GLN A 59 -0.83 27.44 -37.45
N GLY A 60 -0.97 27.43 -36.12
CA GLY A 60 -0.04 28.09 -35.19
C GLY A 60 0.96 27.13 -34.55
N GLU A 61 1.87 27.67 -33.74
CA GLU A 61 2.90 26.91 -33.01
C GLU A 61 2.43 26.41 -31.62
N SER A 62 1.12 26.42 -31.37
CA SER A 62 0.54 25.98 -30.09
C SER A 62 0.87 24.51 -29.80
N SER A 63 1.06 24.17 -28.52
CA SER A 63 1.22 22.79 -28.05
C SER A 63 0.03 21.90 -28.44
N TYR A 64 -1.12 22.51 -28.71
CA TYR A 64 -2.34 21.86 -29.16
C TYR A 64 -2.55 21.86 -30.68
N ALA A 65 -1.65 22.43 -31.48
CA ALA A 65 -1.82 22.58 -32.93
C ALA A 65 -2.09 21.24 -33.63
N LYS A 66 -1.35 20.17 -33.28
CA LYS A 66 -1.56 18.82 -33.83
C LYS A 66 -2.94 18.24 -33.48
N VAL A 67 -3.38 18.44 -32.24
CA VAL A 67 -4.69 17.96 -31.76
C VAL A 67 -5.83 18.75 -32.41
N ALA A 68 -5.67 20.08 -32.54
CA ALA A 68 -6.63 20.93 -33.22
C ALA A 68 -6.72 20.58 -34.71
N HIS A 69 -5.59 20.35 -35.37
CA HIS A 69 -5.51 19.89 -36.76
C HIS A 69 -6.30 18.59 -36.97
N GLN A 70 -6.05 17.58 -36.15
CA GLN A 70 -6.78 16.30 -36.19
C GLN A 70 -8.28 16.49 -35.91
N THR A 71 -8.62 17.32 -34.93
CA THR A 71 -10.02 17.57 -34.54
C THR A 71 -10.81 18.30 -35.64
N VAL A 72 -10.20 19.29 -36.32
CA VAL A 72 -10.79 19.98 -37.49
C VAL A 72 -11.04 19.00 -38.61
N CYS A 73 -10.04 18.18 -38.93
CA CYS A 73 -10.16 17.19 -39.98
C CYS A 73 -11.35 16.27 -39.69
N MET A 74 -11.40 15.68 -38.50
CA MET A 74 -12.48 14.77 -38.09
C MET A 74 -13.87 15.44 -38.12
N LEU A 75 -13.96 16.71 -37.73
CA LEU A 75 -15.23 17.46 -37.78
C LEU A 75 -15.68 17.76 -39.22
N LYS A 76 -14.77 18.15 -40.11
CA LYS A 76 -15.08 18.40 -41.53
C LYS A 76 -15.43 17.12 -42.28
N LEU A 77 -14.74 16.02 -41.97
CA LEU A 77 -15.04 14.67 -42.46
C LEU A 77 -16.46 14.23 -42.08
N ARG A 78 -16.91 14.55 -40.86
CA ARG A 78 -18.29 14.30 -40.42
C ARG A 78 -19.32 15.15 -41.14
N GLN A 79 -18.97 16.37 -41.56
CA GLN A 79 -19.83 17.26 -42.35
C GLN A 79 -19.83 16.94 -43.85
N ARG A 80 -19.13 15.88 -44.26
CA ARG A 80 -18.90 15.51 -45.67
C ARG A 80 -18.20 16.61 -46.47
N ASP A 81 -17.49 17.51 -45.79
CA ASP A 81 -16.72 18.58 -46.41
C ASP A 81 -15.28 18.11 -46.63
N TYR A 82 -15.16 17.12 -47.51
CA TYR A 82 -13.91 16.41 -47.81
C TYR A 82 -12.89 17.34 -48.47
N ARG A 83 -13.35 18.23 -49.37
CA ARG A 83 -12.53 19.27 -50.01
C ARG A 83 -11.85 20.20 -49.00
N SER A 84 -12.55 20.60 -47.93
CA SER A 84 -11.98 21.44 -46.87
C SER A 84 -11.15 20.66 -45.86
N THR A 85 -11.31 19.34 -45.78
CA THR A 85 -10.47 18.45 -44.95
C THR A 85 -9.10 18.29 -45.59
N TRP A 86 -9.06 18.07 -46.90
CA TRP A 86 -7.81 17.98 -47.65
C TRP A 86 -6.99 19.28 -47.59
N ALA A 87 -7.61 20.45 -47.77
CA ALA A 87 -6.91 21.73 -47.68
C ALA A 87 -6.23 21.95 -46.30
N VAL A 88 -6.78 21.37 -45.23
CA VAL A 88 -6.18 21.38 -43.89
C VAL A 88 -5.03 20.38 -43.81
N LEU A 89 -5.22 19.14 -44.28
CA LEU A 89 -4.19 18.08 -44.25
C LEU A 89 -3.00 18.35 -45.16
N SER A 90 -3.22 18.91 -46.34
CA SER A 90 -2.20 19.08 -47.38
C SER A 90 -1.52 20.46 -47.36
N GLN A 91 -2.09 21.44 -46.64
CA GLN A 91 -1.66 22.85 -46.65
C GLN A 91 -1.58 23.49 -48.06
N LEU A 92 -2.28 22.94 -49.06
CA LEU A 92 -2.22 23.40 -50.45
C LEU A 92 -3.41 24.28 -50.83
N PRO A 93 -3.23 25.24 -51.77
CA PRO A 93 -4.34 25.97 -52.38
C PRO A 93 -5.28 25.04 -53.15
N GLN A 94 -6.52 25.48 -53.37
CA GLN A 94 -7.55 24.68 -54.05
C GLN A 94 -7.10 24.25 -55.46
N PRO A 95 -7.49 23.04 -55.91
CA PRO A 95 -7.10 22.54 -57.22
C PRO A 95 -7.67 23.42 -58.34
N THR A 96 -6.82 23.79 -59.30
CA THR A 96 -7.16 24.70 -60.42
C THR A 96 -7.47 23.95 -61.72
N THR A 97 -7.25 22.62 -61.77
CA THR A 97 -7.46 21.77 -62.96
C THR A 97 -8.27 20.51 -62.65
N THR A 98 -8.92 19.95 -63.66
CA THR A 98 -9.75 18.72 -63.57
C THR A 98 -8.97 17.49 -63.12
N GLN A 99 -7.72 17.33 -63.58
CA GLN A 99 -6.85 16.24 -63.15
C GLN A 99 -6.44 16.34 -61.68
N GLN A 100 -6.29 17.56 -61.15
CA GLN A 100 -6.06 17.76 -59.71
C GLN A 100 -7.33 17.44 -58.91
N ALA A 101 -8.52 17.75 -59.43
CA ALA A 101 -9.79 17.40 -58.78
C ALA A 101 -10.00 15.88 -58.67
N GLU A 102 -9.67 15.11 -59.70
CA GLU A 102 -9.73 13.63 -59.67
C GLU A 102 -8.70 13.03 -58.69
N SER A 103 -7.49 13.58 -58.65
CA SER A 103 -6.45 13.16 -57.69
C SER A 103 -6.86 13.42 -56.23
N MET A 104 -7.63 14.48 -55.99
CA MET A 104 -8.18 14.83 -54.68
C MET A 104 -9.27 13.86 -54.25
N GLU A 105 -10.16 13.49 -55.17
CA GLU A 105 -11.22 12.52 -54.90
C GLU A 105 -10.64 11.15 -54.47
N TRP A 106 -9.53 10.72 -55.09
CA TRP A 106 -8.87 9.47 -54.71
C TRP A 106 -8.19 9.57 -53.34
N ALA A 107 -7.62 10.72 -53.01
CA ALA A 107 -7.08 10.97 -51.67
C ALA A 107 -8.19 10.98 -50.60
N ASP A 108 -9.34 11.60 -50.89
CA ASP A 108 -10.51 11.63 -50.02
C ASP A 108 -11.08 10.22 -49.77
N GLN A 109 -11.16 9.38 -50.81
CA GLN A 109 -11.63 8.00 -50.70
C GLN A 109 -10.67 7.11 -49.90
N ARG A 110 -9.35 7.29 -50.05
CA ARG A 110 -8.33 6.61 -49.23
C ARG A 110 -8.45 6.99 -47.75
N MET A 111 -8.56 8.28 -47.46
CA MET A 111 -8.74 8.79 -46.10
C MET A 111 -10.05 8.29 -45.48
N LEU A 112 -11.15 8.29 -46.22
CA LEU A 112 -12.45 7.77 -45.76
C LEU A 112 -12.40 6.29 -45.40
N LEU A 113 -11.69 5.48 -46.19
CA LEU A 113 -11.51 4.07 -45.92
C LEU A 113 -10.73 3.87 -44.61
N TRP A 114 -9.59 4.55 -44.47
CA TRP A 114 -8.77 4.51 -43.26
C TRP A 114 -9.54 4.92 -42.00
N LEU A 115 -10.29 6.03 -42.06
CA LEU A 115 -11.12 6.50 -40.95
C LEU A 115 -12.23 5.52 -40.58
N SER A 116 -12.83 4.88 -41.58
CA SER A 116 -13.89 3.89 -41.33
C SER A 116 -13.33 2.65 -40.65
N MET A 117 -12.11 2.25 -41.01
CA MET A 117 -11.36 1.20 -40.33
C MET A 117 -11.04 1.59 -38.89
N GLU A 118 -10.51 2.79 -38.64
CA GLU A 118 -10.14 3.25 -37.30
C GLU A 118 -11.36 3.45 -36.38
N ALA A 119 -12.48 3.91 -36.94
CA ALA A 119 -13.74 4.10 -36.22
C ALA A 119 -14.58 2.82 -36.05
N ARG A 120 -14.05 1.63 -36.39
CA ARG A 120 -14.74 0.33 -36.33
C ARG A 120 -16.08 0.29 -37.08
N ARG A 121 -16.20 1.06 -38.16
CA ARG A 121 -17.37 1.02 -39.05
C ARG A 121 -17.16 -0.06 -40.11
N ASN A 122 -17.13 -1.32 -39.69
CA ASN A 122 -16.66 -2.44 -40.53
C ASN A 122 -17.46 -2.62 -41.82
N ASP A 123 -18.79 -2.43 -41.80
CA ASP A 123 -19.62 -2.49 -43.00
C ASP A 123 -19.22 -1.40 -44.00
N ARG A 124 -19.06 -0.16 -43.50
CA ARG A 124 -18.67 0.97 -44.32
C ARG A 124 -17.24 0.84 -44.84
N ALA A 125 -16.32 0.33 -44.01
CA ALA A 125 -14.95 0.05 -44.42
C ALA A 125 -14.92 -1.06 -45.49
N SER A 126 -15.76 -2.09 -45.38
CA SER A 126 -15.90 -3.15 -46.37
C SER A 126 -16.37 -2.62 -47.72
N GLU A 127 -17.37 -1.74 -47.73
CA GLU A 127 -17.85 -1.06 -48.95
C GLU A 127 -16.75 -0.22 -49.59
N LEU A 128 -16.07 0.60 -48.80
CA LEU A 128 -15.01 1.49 -49.27
C LEU A 128 -13.79 0.71 -49.78
N LEU A 129 -13.46 -0.42 -49.16
CA LEU A 129 -12.39 -1.30 -49.61
C LEU A 129 -12.70 -1.92 -50.97
N LYS A 130 -13.92 -2.46 -51.13
CA LYS A 130 -14.38 -2.99 -52.43
C LYS A 130 -14.35 -1.93 -53.51
N ALA A 131 -14.85 -0.73 -53.21
CA ALA A 131 -14.84 0.40 -54.14
C ALA A 131 -13.42 0.81 -54.54
N ALA A 132 -12.49 0.81 -53.57
CA ALA A 132 -11.09 1.13 -53.83
C ALA A 132 -10.39 0.10 -54.72
N VAL A 133 -10.63 -1.20 -54.49
CA VAL A 133 -10.10 -2.27 -55.34
C VAL A 133 -10.65 -2.17 -56.77
N VAL A 134 -11.96 -1.98 -56.93
CA VAL A 134 -12.59 -1.82 -58.25
C VAL A 134 -12.02 -0.62 -59.00
N ARG A 135 -11.86 0.52 -58.31
CA ARG A 135 -11.25 1.73 -58.87
C ARG A 135 -9.80 1.48 -59.30
N SER A 136 -9.01 0.82 -58.46
CA SER A 136 -7.61 0.52 -58.76
C SER A 136 -7.46 -0.39 -59.99
N LEU A 137 -8.32 -1.40 -60.12
CA LEU A 137 -8.35 -2.30 -61.28
C LEU A 137 -8.76 -1.60 -62.59
N ALA A 138 -9.46 -0.48 -62.52
CA ALA A 138 -9.92 0.28 -63.69
C ALA A 138 -8.92 1.35 -64.18
N ILE A 139 -7.75 1.45 -63.54
CA ILE A 139 -6.71 2.44 -63.89
C ILE A 139 -6.14 2.13 -65.28
N ASP A 140 -6.06 3.17 -66.12
CA ASP A 140 -5.49 3.08 -67.47
C ASP A 140 -3.95 3.21 -67.47
N GLU A 141 -3.30 2.81 -68.57
CA GLU A 141 -1.83 2.86 -68.69
C GLU A 141 -1.24 4.25 -68.44
N LYS A 142 -2.00 5.32 -68.75
CA LYS A 142 -1.58 6.71 -68.58
C LYS A 142 -1.61 7.18 -67.12
N SER A 143 -2.35 6.50 -66.25
CA SER A 143 -2.53 6.85 -64.84
C SER A 143 -1.86 5.88 -63.86
N VAL A 144 -1.04 4.95 -64.37
CA VAL A 144 -0.34 3.92 -63.57
C VAL A 144 0.52 4.51 -62.45
N SER A 145 1.13 5.68 -62.65
CA SER A 145 1.91 6.36 -61.59
C SER A 145 1.04 6.70 -60.38
N ARG A 146 -0.15 7.27 -60.59
CA ARG A 146 -1.12 7.58 -59.52
C ARG A 146 -1.71 6.31 -58.91
N GLY A 147 -1.93 5.29 -59.73
CA GLY A 147 -2.40 3.98 -59.26
C GLY A 147 -1.45 3.29 -58.29
N ARG A 148 -0.14 3.54 -58.40
CA ARG A 148 0.86 2.93 -57.49
C ARG A 148 0.66 3.37 -56.05
N LEU A 149 0.27 4.62 -55.82
CA LEU A 149 0.00 5.13 -54.47
C LEU A 149 -1.26 4.50 -53.85
N ASP A 150 -2.30 4.30 -54.66
CA ASP A 150 -3.51 3.62 -54.20
C ASP A 150 -3.23 2.14 -53.92
N ALA A 151 -2.41 1.50 -54.75
CA ALA A 151 -1.95 0.12 -54.55
C ALA A 151 -1.05 -0.04 -53.30
N ASP A 152 -0.07 0.85 -53.09
CA ASP A 152 0.75 0.90 -51.87
C ASP A 152 -0.16 1.04 -50.63
N PHE A 153 -1.07 2.03 -50.64
CA PHE A 153 -1.98 2.30 -49.52
C PHE A 153 -2.92 1.13 -49.22
N LEU A 154 -3.49 0.50 -50.26
CA LEU A 154 -4.32 -0.70 -50.10
C LEU A 154 -3.51 -1.88 -49.53
N GLY A 155 -2.22 -1.99 -49.85
CA GLY A 155 -1.31 -2.97 -49.27
C GLY A 155 -1.24 -2.85 -47.75
N VAL A 156 -0.97 -1.65 -47.23
CA VAL A 156 -0.95 -1.36 -45.79
C VAL A 156 -2.29 -1.71 -45.13
N LEU A 157 -3.40 -1.23 -45.69
CA LEU A 157 -4.72 -1.43 -45.09
C LEU A 157 -5.16 -2.89 -45.08
N CYS A 158 -4.88 -3.64 -46.16
CA CYS A 158 -5.18 -5.06 -46.21
C CYS A 158 -4.33 -5.87 -45.22
N ALA A 159 -3.05 -5.51 -45.03
CA ALA A 159 -2.19 -6.15 -44.05
C ALA A 159 -2.70 -5.96 -42.62
N ILE A 160 -3.16 -4.74 -42.30
CA ILE A 160 -3.72 -4.42 -40.98
C ILE A 160 -5.08 -5.09 -40.77
N ALA A 161 -5.96 -5.06 -41.78
CA ALA A 161 -7.26 -5.74 -41.70
C ALA A 161 -7.12 -7.26 -41.56
N LYS A 162 -6.14 -7.87 -42.24
CA LYS A 162 -5.87 -9.31 -42.16
C LYS A 162 -5.31 -9.72 -40.79
N SER A 163 -4.54 -8.84 -40.16
CA SER A 163 -3.94 -9.09 -38.84
C SER A 163 -4.89 -8.72 -37.69
N ASP A 164 -6.11 -8.24 -37.99
CA ASP A 164 -7.11 -7.87 -36.99
C ASP A 164 -7.78 -9.15 -36.41
N SER A 165 -7.47 -9.46 -35.15
CA SER A 165 -8.04 -10.60 -34.42
C SER A 165 -9.32 -10.26 -33.65
N SER A 166 -9.84 -9.04 -33.77
CA SER A 166 -11.04 -8.62 -33.04
C SER A 166 -12.31 -9.36 -33.51
N GLN A 167 -13.27 -9.55 -32.60
CA GLN A 167 -14.57 -10.14 -32.92
C GLN A 167 -15.37 -9.26 -33.90
N ASP A 168 -15.22 -7.94 -33.77
CA ASP A 168 -15.83 -6.94 -34.66
C ASP A 168 -14.81 -6.49 -35.72
N ARG A 169 -14.36 -7.41 -36.58
CA ARG A 169 -13.44 -7.11 -37.69
C ARG A 169 -14.16 -6.97 -39.03
N ILE A 170 -13.48 -6.38 -40.02
CA ILE A 170 -13.93 -6.42 -41.42
C ILE A 170 -14.06 -7.87 -41.86
N ASN A 171 -15.11 -8.17 -42.63
CA ASN A 171 -15.35 -9.53 -43.11
C ASN A 171 -14.12 -10.06 -43.85
N GLU A 172 -13.55 -11.15 -43.32
CA GLU A 172 -12.31 -11.76 -43.80
C GLU A 172 -12.38 -12.11 -45.29
N SER A 173 -13.54 -12.58 -45.77
CA SER A 173 -13.72 -12.89 -47.20
C SER A 173 -13.61 -11.66 -48.10
N VAL A 174 -13.94 -10.47 -47.59
CA VAL A 174 -13.77 -9.20 -48.33
C VAL A 174 -12.29 -8.82 -48.40
N VAL A 175 -11.56 -8.96 -47.29
CA VAL A 175 -10.13 -8.65 -47.21
C VAL A 175 -9.33 -9.61 -48.09
N ASP A 176 -9.58 -10.92 -47.98
CA ASP A 176 -8.88 -11.93 -48.80
C ASP A 176 -9.13 -11.71 -50.29
N LYS A 177 -10.36 -11.35 -50.67
CA LYS A 177 -10.66 -11.07 -52.07
C LYS A 177 -9.97 -9.80 -52.57
N ALA A 178 -9.90 -8.76 -51.74
CA ALA A 178 -9.16 -7.54 -52.05
C ALA A 178 -7.67 -7.83 -52.27
N ILE A 179 -7.06 -8.62 -51.38
CA ILE A 179 -5.66 -9.06 -51.48
C ILE A 179 -5.43 -9.85 -52.77
N GLU A 180 -6.29 -10.83 -53.07
CA GLU A 180 -6.15 -11.65 -54.28
C GLU A 180 -6.17 -10.81 -55.55
N LEU A 181 -7.14 -9.88 -55.66
CA LEU A 181 -7.33 -9.05 -56.84
C LEU A 181 -6.18 -8.06 -57.03
N MET A 182 -5.70 -7.44 -55.95
CA MET A 182 -4.60 -6.47 -56.02
C MET A 182 -3.24 -7.15 -56.21
N ALA A 183 -3.01 -8.33 -55.63
CA ALA A 183 -1.77 -9.08 -55.82
C ALA A 183 -1.61 -9.60 -57.27
N LYS A 184 -2.72 -9.85 -57.96
CA LYS A 184 -2.77 -10.31 -59.37
C LYS A 184 -3.13 -9.17 -60.34
N HIS A 185 -2.87 -7.92 -59.96
CA HIS A 185 -3.26 -6.76 -60.76
C HIS A 185 -2.75 -6.84 -62.22
N PRO A 186 -3.58 -6.54 -63.24
CA PRO A 186 -3.19 -6.61 -64.65
C PRO A 186 -1.94 -5.79 -64.99
N HIS A 187 -1.84 -4.58 -64.43
CA HIS A 187 -0.61 -3.79 -64.44
C HIS A 187 0.38 -4.29 -63.39
N GLN A 188 1.46 -4.95 -63.84
CA GLN A 188 2.48 -5.55 -62.98
C GLN A 188 3.08 -4.57 -61.96
N SER A 189 3.25 -3.29 -62.33
CA SER A 189 3.83 -2.32 -61.42
C SER A 189 2.91 -1.92 -60.26
N LEU A 190 1.59 -2.10 -60.40
CA LEU A 190 0.62 -1.89 -59.32
C LEU A 190 0.57 -3.11 -58.38
N ALA A 191 0.60 -4.32 -58.95
CA ALA A 191 0.75 -5.55 -58.16
C ALA A 191 2.03 -5.53 -57.31
N GLN A 192 3.15 -5.08 -57.87
CA GLN A 192 4.42 -4.96 -57.15
C GLN A 192 4.36 -3.93 -56.01
N ALA A 193 3.72 -2.77 -56.25
CA ALA A 193 3.52 -1.73 -55.24
C ALA A 193 2.69 -2.28 -54.05
N PHE A 194 1.52 -2.85 -54.36
CA PHE A 194 0.67 -3.51 -53.37
C PHE A 194 1.40 -4.60 -52.57
N ASN A 195 2.04 -5.57 -53.25
CA ASN A 195 2.69 -6.70 -52.59
C ASN A 195 3.84 -6.26 -51.68
N ARG A 196 4.67 -5.31 -52.12
CA ARG A 196 5.77 -4.78 -51.30
C ARG A 196 5.25 -4.14 -50.02
N SER A 197 4.21 -3.31 -50.14
CA SER A 197 3.63 -2.64 -48.98
C SER A 197 2.92 -3.62 -48.05
N PHE A 198 2.11 -4.54 -48.60
CA PHE A 198 1.41 -5.57 -47.85
C PHE A 198 2.37 -6.47 -47.06
N GLU A 199 3.39 -7.02 -47.72
CA GLU A 199 4.38 -7.90 -47.07
C GLU A 199 5.21 -7.16 -46.02
N GLY A 200 5.65 -5.93 -46.32
CA GLY A 200 6.39 -5.09 -45.38
C GLY A 200 5.60 -4.81 -44.11
N THR A 201 4.34 -4.39 -44.24
CA THR A 201 3.46 -4.14 -43.10
C THR A 201 3.15 -5.43 -42.32
N CYS A 202 2.95 -6.58 -42.98
CA CYS A 202 2.77 -7.86 -42.28
C CYS A 202 4.00 -8.24 -41.43
N GLN A 203 5.22 -8.02 -41.93
CA GLN A 203 6.45 -8.28 -41.18
C GLN A 203 6.60 -7.34 -39.97
N GLU A 204 6.28 -6.05 -40.14
CA GLU A 204 6.30 -5.07 -39.04
C GLU A 204 5.31 -5.42 -37.93
N ILE A 205 4.08 -5.83 -38.29
CA ILE A 205 3.07 -6.28 -37.33
C ILE A 205 3.58 -7.49 -36.54
N GLN A 206 4.13 -8.50 -37.21
CA GLN A 206 4.69 -9.69 -36.55
C GLN A 206 5.85 -9.35 -35.60
N HIS A 207 6.72 -8.41 -35.99
CA HIS A 207 7.82 -7.94 -35.15
C HIS A 207 7.30 -7.22 -33.91
N LEU A 208 6.29 -6.35 -34.05
CA LEU A 208 5.66 -5.63 -32.94
C LEU A 208 4.95 -6.60 -31.98
N GLU A 209 4.17 -7.55 -32.49
CA GLU A 209 3.51 -8.58 -31.67
C GLU A 209 4.53 -9.42 -30.88
N SER A 210 5.65 -9.78 -31.53
CA SER A 210 6.74 -10.51 -30.87
C SER A 210 7.43 -9.68 -29.79
N ALA A 211 7.62 -8.37 -30.03
CA ALA A 211 8.20 -7.46 -29.06
C ALA A 211 7.27 -7.25 -27.85
N ILE A 212 5.97 -7.09 -28.09
CA ILE A 212 4.95 -6.96 -27.03
C ILE A 212 4.94 -8.22 -26.16
N LYS A 213 4.88 -9.42 -26.76
CA LYS A 213 4.92 -10.68 -26.01
C LYS A 213 6.17 -10.80 -25.13
N ARG A 214 7.34 -10.34 -25.61
CA ARG A 214 8.57 -10.33 -24.80
C ARG A 214 8.48 -9.36 -23.63
N VAL A 215 7.92 -8.17 -23.83
CA VAL A 215 7.72 -7.19 -22.75
C VAL A 215 6.73 -7.72 -21.72
N GLU A 216 5.62 -8.33 -22.14
CA GLU A 216 4.65 -8.97 -21.24
C GLU A 216 5.31 -10.08 -20.40
N GLN A 217 6.08 -10.97 -21.03
CA GLN A 217 6.83 -12.01 -20.32
C GLN A 217 7.82 -11.45 -19.29
N LEU A 218 8.52 -10.36 -19.62
CA LEU A 218 9.43 -9.69 -18.68
C LEU A 218 8.67 -9.09 -17.50
N VAL A 219 7.55 -8.38 -17.77
CA VAL A 219 6.71 -7.76 -16.74
C VAL A 219 6.06 -8.80 -15.82
N ASP A 220 5.71 -9.97 -16.34
CA ASP A 220 5.19 -11.09 -15.53
C ASP A 220 6.30 -11.77 -14.73
N SER A 221 7.49 -11.96 -15.32
CA SER A 221 8.64 -12.51 -14.59
C SER A 221 9.10 -11.61 -13.44
N GLU A 222 9.15 -10.29 -13.64
CA GLU A 222 9.51 -9.34 -12.59
C GLU A 222 8.46 -9.32 -11.48
N PHE A 223 7.18 -9.37 -11.86
CA PHE A 223 6.07 -9.42 -10.90
C PHE A 223 6.10 -10.69 -10.04
N GLU A 224 6.30 -11.86 -10.63
CA GLU A 224 6.40 -13.13 -9.88
C GLU A 224 7.64 -13.15 -8.97
N MET A 225 8.74 -12.52 -9.38
CA MET A 225 9.92 -12.37 -8.53
C MET A 225 9.64 -11.47 -7.31
N GLU A 226 8.96 -10.33 -7.49
CA GLU A 226 8.54 -9.46 -6.40
C GLU A 226 7.53 -10.16 -5.47
N LEU A 227 6.62 -10.97 -6.01
CA LEU A 227 5.70 -11.79 -5.23
C LEU A 227 6.45 -12.81 -4.37
N ALA A 228 7.44 -13.51 -4.92
CA ALA A 228 8.26 -14.47 -4.20
C ALA A 228 9.07 -13.80 -3.07
N LYS A 229 9.66 -12.63 -3.33
CA LYS A 229 10.34 -11.82 -2.30
C LYS A 229 9.37 -11.40 -1.20
N ALA A 230 8.16 -10.96 -1.55
CA ALA A 230 7.15 -10.55 -0.58
C ALA A 230 6.67 -11.72 0.31
N LYS A 231 6.52 -12.93 -0.26
CA LYS A 231 6.22 -14.16 0.50
C LYS A 231 7.32 -14.49 1.51
N THR A 232 8.57 -14.49 1.05
CA THR A 232 9.74 -14.76 1.89
C THR A 232 9.85 -13.73 3.03
N ALA A 233 9.66 -12.44 2.72
CA ALA A 233 9.67 -11.39 3.72
C ALA A 233 8.52 -11.53 4.74
N PHE A 234 7.35 -12.01 4.29
CA PHE A 234 6.22 -12.26 5.17
C PHE A 234 6.52 -13.38 6.16
N GLU A 235 7.05 -14.51 5.67
CA GLU A 235 7.47 -15.64 6.53
C GLU A 235 8.49 -15.20 7.58
N GLN A 236 9.54 -14.49 7.17
CA GLN A 236 10.55 -13.95 8.09
C GLN A 236 9.96 -13.00 9.14
N ALA A 237 9.04 -12.11 8.74
CA ALA A 237 8.37 -11.21 9.66
C ALA A 237 7.42 -11.95 10.62
N SER A 238 6.77 -13.03 10.18
CA SER A 238 5.94 -13.87 11.03
C SER A 238 6.77 -14.61 12.08
N GLU A 239 7.90 -15.20 11.69
CA GLU A 239 8.82 -15.87 12.61
C GLU A 239 9.39 -14.89 13.65
N ALA A 240 9.84 -13.70 13.22
CA ALA A 240 10.35 -12.67 14.12
C ALA A 240 9.29 -12.20 15.14
N LEU A 241 8.03 -12.05 14.68
CA LEU A 241 6.92 -11.68 15.56
C LEU A 241 6.62 -12.78 16.59
N GLU A 242 6.64 -14.06 16.18
CA GLU A 242 6.44 -15.19 17.08
C GLU A 242 7.53 -15.26 18.16
N GLN A 243 8.80 -15.16 17.75
CA GLN A 243 9.93 -15.12 18.68
C GLN A 243 9.79 -13.96 19.67
N SER A 244 9.51 -12.75 19.18
CA SER A 244 9.30 -11.56 20.01
C SER A 244 8.15 -11.74 21.01
N THR A 245 7.05 -12.38 20.59
CA THR A 245 5.91 -12.69 21.46
C THR A 245 6.33 -13.64 22.59
N GLY A 246 7.08 -14.70 22.26
CA GLY A 246 7.60 -15.65 23.23
C GLY A 246 8.53 -15.02 24.26
N GLU A 247 9.49 -14.20 23.81
CA GLU A 247 10.42 -13.48 24.69
C GLU A 247 9.71 -12.52 25.64
N LEU A 248 8.74 -11.75 25.11
CA LEU A 248 7.97 -10.81 25.92
C LEU A 248 7.12 -11.54 26.98
N ALA A 249 6.49 -12.66 26.59
CA ALA A 249 5.70 -13.47 27.51
C ALA A 249 6.57 -14.07 28.64
N ALA A 250 7.75 -14.58 28.29
CA ALA A 250 8.72 -15.12 29.26
C ALA A 250 9.19 -14.03 30.24
N ALA A 251 9.55 -12.84 29.75
CA ALA A 251 9.98 -11.72 30.58
C ALA A 251 8.87 -11.25 31.53
N LYS A 252 7.62 -11.13 31.05
CA LYS A 252 6.46 -10.79 31.88
C LYS A 252 6.20 -11.81 32.97
N LYS A 253 6.35 -13.10 32.66
CA LYS A 253 6.23 -14.19 33.64
C LYS A 253 7.29 -14.06 34.75
N LEU A 254 8.55 -13.86 34.38
CA LEU A 254 9.64 -13.67 35.34
C LEU A 254 9.42 -12.45 36.25
N ALA A 255 8.98 -11.32 35.68
CA ALA A 255 8.65 -10.13 36.47
C ALA A 255 7.53 -10.42 37.49
N LYS A 256 6.49 -11.16 37.08
CA LYS A 256 5.39 -11.58 37.96
C LYS A 256 5.85 -12.54 39.07
N ASP A 257 6.74 -13.47 38.77
CA ASP A 257 7.27 -14.43 39.74
C ASP A 257 8.16 -13.73 40.80
N LEU A 258 8.93 -12.71 40.38
CA LEU A 258 9.65 -11.82 41.30
C LEU A 258 8.68 -10.98 42.14
N ASP A 259 7.61 -10.48 41.51
CA ASP A 259 6.36 -9.95 42.09
C ASP A 259 5.94 -10.63 43.41
N ILE A 260 5.63 -11.91 43.22
CA ILE A 260 5.15 -12.84 44.23
C ILE A 260 6.23 -13.06 45.30
N SER A 261 7.50 -13.21 44.89
CA SER A 261 8.62 -13.46 45.80
C SER A 261 8.91 -12.28 46.72
N ILE A 262 8.83 -11.05 46.20
CA ILE A 262 8.92 -9.81 46.98
C ILE A 262 7.80 -9.76 48.02
N THR A 263 6.56 -10.00 47.59
CA THR A 263 5.37 -9.99 48.46
C THR A 263 5.49 -11.00 49.60
N LYS A 264 5.92 -12.23 49.28
CA LYS A 264 6.15 -13.29 50.28
C LYS A 264 7.24 -12.91 51.28
N THR A 265 8.36 -12.36 50.81
CA THR A 265 9.49 -11.95 51.65
C THR A 265 9.11 -10.79 52.57
N LYS A 266 8.35 -9.81 52.05
CA LYS A 266 7.82 -8.69 52.84
C LYS A 266 6.87 -9.17 53.95
N LYS A 267 5.96 -10.09 53.63
CA LYS A 267 5.03 -10.68 54.62
C LYS A 267 5.78 -11.42 55.73
N TYR A 268 6.78 -12.22 55.36
CA TYR A 268 7.65 -12.91 56.33
C TYR A 268 8.40 -11.92 57.24
N GLY A 269 8.97 -10.85 56.67
CA GLY A 269 9.65 -9.81 57.44
C GLY A 269 8.73 -9.15 58.47
N ILE A 270 7.51 -8.78 58.07
CA ILE A 270 6.49 -8.19 58.97
C ILE A 270 6.10 -9.16 60.09
N GLN A 271 5.86 -10.43 59.76
CA GLN A 271 5.54 -11.47 60.76
C GLN A 271 6.66 -11.62 61.79
N THR A 272 7.91 -11.69 61.33
CA THR A 272 9.08 -11.82 62.20
C THR A 272 9.27 -10.57 63.07
N GLN A 273 9.02 -9.39 62.52
CA GLN A 273 9.05 -8.14 63.27
C GLN A 273 7.97 -8.08 64.35
N ASN A 274 6.75 -8.52 64.05
CA ASN A 274 5.69 -8.64 65.05
C ASN A 274 6.07 -9.61 66.18
N LEU A 275 6.72 -10.74 65.88
CA LEU A 275 7.22 -11.65 66.89
C LEU A 275 8.31 -11.01 67.76
N LEU A 276 9.19 -10.20 67.19
CA LEU A 276 10.24 -9.51 67.94
C LEU A 276 9.66 -8.53 68.97
N TYR A 277 8.66 -7.72 68.58
CA TYR A 277 8.15 -6.62 69.41
C TYR A 277 6.97 -7.00 70.30
N ASN A 278 6.12 -7.95 69.89
CA ASN A 278 4.84 -8.19 70.55
C ASN A 278 4.77 -9.51 71.33
N THR A 279 5.86 -10.28 71.37
CA THR A 279 5.89 -11.57 72.07
C THR A 279 7.20 -11.76 72.83
N GLU A 280 7.11 -12.36 74.01
CA GLU A 280 8.27 -12.75 74.83
C GLU A 280 8.52 -14.26 74.73
N GLU A 281 9.71 -14.70 75.15
CA GLU A 281 9.99 -16.12 75.36
C GLU A 281 8.99 -16.73 76.36
N SER A 282 8.48 -17.93 76.05
CA SER A 282 7.51 -18.61 76.91
C SER A 282 8.10 -18.96 78.28
N GLY A 283 7.24 -19.03 79.30
CA GLY A 283 7.64 -19.50 80.64
C GLY A 283 8.34 -18.45 81.49
N LYS A 284 7.95 -17.18 81.36
CA LYS A 284 8.41 -16.10 82.25
C LYS A 284 8.12 -16.47 83.70
N PRO A 285 9.14 -16.54 84.58
CA PRO A 285 8.92 -16.83 85.99
C PRO A 285 8.11 -15.71 86.65
N SER A 286 7.07 -16.08 87.40
CA SER A 286 6.33 -15.13 88.23
C SER A 286 7.09 -14.83 89.52
N PRO A 287 7.06 -13.58 90.03
CA PRO A 287 7.57 -13.27 91.36
C PRO A 287 6.85 -14.15 92.40
N PRO A 288 7.57 -14.74 93.37
CA PRO A 288 6.92 -15.47 94.45
C PRO A 288 6.04 -14.53 95.28
N GLU A 289 4.80 -14.94 95.52
CA GLU A 289 3.84 -14.17 96.29
C GLU A 289 4.08 -14.37 97.79
N VAL A 290 4.10 -13.26 98.54
CA VAL A 290 4.22 -13.29 100.01
C VAL A 290 2.99 -14.03 100.57
N PRO A 291 3.17 -15.14 101.31
CA PRO A 291 2.07 -15.81 101.99
C PRO A 291 1.38 -14.84 102.96
N LYS A 292 0.04 -14.82 102.96
CA LYS A 292 -0.71 -14.00 103.91
C LYS A 292 -0.72 -14.69 105.27
N GLU A 293 -0.29 -13.97 106.30
CA GLU A 293 -0.40 -14.46 107.67
C GLU A 293 -1.89 -14.65 108.02
N PRO A 294 -2.28 -15.80 108.61
CA PRO A 294 -3.67 -16.05 108.94
C PRO A 294 -4.13 -15.06 110.01
N GLU A 295 -5.21 -14.34 109.73
CA GLU A 295 -5.74 -13.34 110.64
C GLU A 295 -6.42 -14.00 111.86
N SER A 296 -6.26 -13.36 113.01
CA SER A 296 -7.01 -13.73 114.22
C SER A 296 -8.49 -13.43 114.02
N LYS A 297 -9.36 -14.42 114.25
CA LYS A 297 -10.81 -14.26 114.14
C LYS A 297 -11.35 -13.65 115.43
N PHE A 298 -12.36 -12.80 115.33
CA PHE A 298 -13.05 -12.27 116.51
C PHE A 298 -14.41 -12.96 116.65
N GLU A 299 -14.64 -13.62 117.78
CA GLU A 299 -15.94 -14.16 118.13
C GLU A 299 -16.60 -13.29 119.21
N ARG A 300 -17.92 -13.08 119.07
CA ARG A 300 -18.75 -12.39 120.07
C ARG A 300 -19.36 -13.43 120.98
N THR A 301 -19.00 -13.40 122.26
CA THR A 301 -19.69 -14.19 123.29
C THR A 301 -20.90 -13.42 123.82
N GLY A 302 -22.04 -13.52 123.11
CA GLY A 302 -23.35 -13.03 123.58
C GLY A 302 -23.74 -11.59 123.17
N PRO A 303 -24.99 -11.17 123.45
CA PRO A 303 -25.60 -9.96 122.87
C PRO A 303 -25.02 -8.62 123.37
N LYS A 304 -24.21 -8.63 124.44
CA LYS A 304 -23.44 -7.48 124.95
C LYS A 304 -22.00 -7.87 125.38
N GLY A 305 -21.41 -8.88 124.73
CA GLY A 305 -20.10 -9.42 125.12
C GLY A 305 -18.90 -8.72 124.47
N GLU A 306 -17.80 -8.63 125.23
CA GLU A 306 -16.46 -8.32 124.73
C GLU A 306 -16.08 -9.25 123.57
N ARG A 307 -15.37 -8.73 122.56
CA ARG A 307 -14.86 -9.55 121.46
C ARG A 307 -13.66 -10.33 121.95
N ILE A 308 -13.76 -11.66 121.96
CA ILE A 308 -12.60 -12.52 122.24
C ILE A 308 -11.83 -12.73 120.95
N ARG A 309 -10.54 -12.42 120.99
CA ARG A 309 -9.62 -12.66 119.87
C ARG A 309 -9.22 -14.12 119.88
N ILE A 310 -9.66 -14.87 118.88
CA ILE A 310 -9.25 -16.26 118.67
C ILE A 310 -7.97 -16.25 117.84
N PRO A 311 -6.84 -16.72 118.41
CA PRO A 311 -5.61 -16.83 117.63
C PRO A 311 -5.80 -17.86 116.50
N PRO A 312 -5.06 -17.72 115.39
CA PRO A 312 -5.09 -18.70 114.31
C PRO A 312 -4.81 -20.11 114.83
N SER A 313 -5.49 -21.11 114.27
CA SER A 313 -5.30 -22.50 114.68
C SER A 313 -3.88 -23.00 114.38
N ALA A 314 -3.42 -24.01 115.12
CA ALA A 314 -2.12 -24.64 114.86
C ALA A 314 -1.99 -25.18 113.42
N SER A 315 -3.10 -25.63 112.82
CA SER A 315 -3.14 -26.06 111.42
C SER A 315 -3.00 -24.89 110.42
N GLU A 316 -3.64 -23.75 110.69
CA GLU A 316 -3.50 -22.53 109.86
C GLU A 316 -2.07 -21.99 109.96
N MET A 317 -1.49 -21.98 111.17
CA MET A 317 -0.09 -21.58 111.38
C MET A 317 0.91 -22.53 110.73
N ASN A 318 0.68 -23.85 110.74
CA ASN A 318 1.55 -24.81 110.07
C ASN A 318 1.48 -24.69 108.54
N ARG A 319 0.29 -24.51 107.96
CA ARG A 319 0.14 -24.22 106.51
C ARG A 319 0.84 -22.92 106.12
N TYR A 320 0.71 -21.88 106.93
CA TYR A 320 1.43 -20.63 106.72
C TYR A 320 2.95 -20.84 106.77
N ARG A 321 3.48 -21.60 107.74
CA ARG A 321 4.91 -21.94 107.83
C ARG A 321 5.41 -22.74 106.62
N GLU A 322 4.64 -23.71 106.12
CA GLU A 322 4.96 -24.46 104.90
C GLU A 322 4.97 -23.56 103.66
N GLN A 323 3.98 -22.68 103.53
CA GLN A 323 3.92 -21.67 102.47
C GLN A 323 5.07 -20.67 102.57
N LEU A 324 5.47 -20.27 103.78
CA LEU A 324 6.62 -19.40 104.03
C LEU A 324 7.94 -20.07 103.68
N ALA A 325 8.10 -21.36 104.01
CA ALA A 325 9.27 -22.15 103.63
C ALA A 325 9.37 -22.29 102.10
N LYS A 326 8.24 -22.56 101.42
CA LYS A 326 8.17 -22.60 99.96
C LYS A 326 8.45 -21.24 99.33
N TYR A 327 7.87 -20.16 99.87
CA TYR A 327 8.14 -18.79 99.45
C TYR A 327 9.63 -18.46 99.56
N ASN A 328 10.28 -18.77 100.69
CA ASN A 328 11.70 -18.51 100.88
C ASN A 328 12.57 -19.31 99.89
N ALA A 329 12.24 -20.57 99.59
CA ALA A 329 12.93 -21.38 98.59
C ALA A 329 12.72 -20.84 97.16
N ASP A 330 11.49 -20.42 96.82
CA ASP A 330 11.17 -19.81 95.54
C ASP A 330 11.84 -18.43 95.38
N LEU A 331 11.92 -17.64 96.45
CA LEU A 331 12.57 -16.34 96.51
C LEU A 331 14.08 -16.46 96.28
N GLN A 332 14.74 -17.47 96.85
CA GLN A 332 16.16 -17.73 96.63
C GLN A 332 16.46 -18.17 95.19
N SER A 333 15.57 -18.96 94.58
CA SER A 333 15.76 -19.50 93.22
C SER A 333 15.20 -18.60 92.11
N TYR A 334 14.35 -17.62 92.42
CA TYR A 334 13.72 -16.73 91.46
C TYR A 334 14.72 -15.89 90.65
N PRO A 335 15.73 -15.21 91.24
CA PRO A 335 16.70 -14.43 90.46
C PRO A 335 17.42 -15.27 89.40
N PHE A 336 17.77 -16.51 89.73
CA PHE A 336 18.44 -17.42 88.80
C PHE A 336 17.51 -17.87 87.65
N ARG A 337 16.28 -18.29 87.97
CA ARG A 337 15.27 -18.66 86.95
C ARG A 337 14.94 -17.48 86.03
N PHE A 338 14.79 -16.28 86.61
CA PHE A 338 14.54 -15.06 85.86
C PHE A 338 15.72 -14.68 84.96
N ALA A 339 16.96 -14.76 85.47
CA ALA A 339 18.16 -14.49 84.67
C ALA A 339 18.29 -15.46 83.48
N GLN A 340 18.04 -16.76 83.68
CA GLN A 340 18.03 -17.75 82.60
C GLN A 340 16.94 -17.49 81.55
N TRP A 341 15.72 -17.14 81.99
CA TRP A 341 14.66 -16.74 81.06
C TRP A 341 15.03 -15.45 80.31
N SER A 342 15.56 -14.45 81.00
CA SER A 342 15.99 -13.18 80.40
C SER A 342 17.06 -13.40 79.34
N GLN A 343 18.05 -14.26 79.60
CA GLN A 343 19.08 -14.63 78.63
C GLN A 343 18.47 -15.29 77.39
N ARG A 344 17.62 -16.30 77.56
CA ARG A 344 16.93 -16.96 76.43
C ARG A 344 16.06 -15.99 75.62
N ASN A 345 15.36 -15.08 76.30
CA ASN A 345 14.55 -14.05 75.65
C ASN A 345 15.41 -13.08 74.84
N GLU A 346 16.59 -12.70 75.34
CA GLU A 346 17.52 -11.84 74.62
C GLU A 346 18.15 -12.56 73.42
N GLU A 347 18.56 -13.82 73.58
CA GLU A 347 19.03 -14.67 72.47
C GLU A 347 17.95 -14.83 71.38
N ARG A 348 16.68 -15.00 71.78
CA ARG A 348 15.54 -15.01 70.86
C ARG A 348 15.42 -13.69 70.10
N LYS A 349 15.49 -12.55 70.78
CA LYS A 349 15.42 -11.23 70.14
C LYS A 349 16.56 -11.04 69.14
N VAL A 350 17.78 -11.43 69.48
CA VAL A 350 18.94 -11.38 68.57
C VAL A 350 18.70 -12.25 67.33
N ARG A 351 18.21 -13.49 67.49
CA ARG A 351 17.87 -14.36 66.34
C ARG A 351 16.81 -13.74 65.44
N LEU A 352 15.74 -13.20 66.01
CA LEU A 352 14.66 -12.56 65.25
C LEU A 352 15.15 -11.28 64.55
N ALA A 353 15.99 -10.47 65.22
CA ALA A 353 16.60 -9.29 64.63
C ALA A 353 17.49 -9.66 63.42
N ASN A 354 18.28 -10.73 63.53
CA ASN A 354 19.08 -11.26 62.41
C ASN A 354 18.20 -11.75 61.26
N GLN A 355 17.11 -12.48 61.53
CA GLN A 355 16.17 -12.91 60.50
C GLN A 355 15.53 -11.74 59.76
N ILE A 356 15.16 -10.66 60.48
CA ILE A 356 14.64 -9.42 59.88
C ILE A 356 15.71 -8.77 59.00
N MET A 357 16.96 -8.70 59.45
CA MET A 357 18.06 -8.13 58.69
C MET A 357 18.29 -8.89 57.37
N VAL A 358 18.34 -10.22 57.43
CA VAL A 358 18.48 -11.09 56.24
C VAL A 358 17.28 -10.93 55.30
N ALA A 359 16.05 -10.90 55.84
CA ALA A 359 14.85 -10.69 55.04
C ALA A 359 14.84 -9.32 54.34
N LYS A 360 15.32 -8.25 55.02
CA LYS A 360 15.48 -6.92 54.43
C LYS A 360 16.54 -6.90 53.33
N ALA A 361 17.69 -7.53 53.54
CA ALA A 361 18.74 -7.63 52.52
C ALA A 361 18.23 -8.36 51.27
N LYS A 362 17.59 -9.52 51.45
CA LYS A 362 16.97 -10.28 50.36
C LYS A 362 15.88 -9.50 49.64
N LEU A 363 15.09 -8.71 50.37
CA LEU A 363 14.06 -7.86 49.76
C LEU A 363 14.66 -6.82 48.83
N VAL A 364 15.78 -6.19 49.22
CA VAL A 364 16.49 -5.20 48.39
C VAL A 364 17.03 -5.85 47.11
N GLU A 365 17.62 -7.04 47.21
CA GLU A 365 18.10 -7.79 46.05
C GLU A 365 16.97 -8.13 45.08
N LEU A 366 15.87 -8.70 45.58
CA LEU A 366 14.70 -9.04 44.77
C LEU A 366 14.07 -7.80 44.13
N GLN A 367 14.01 -6.67 44.84
CA GLN A 367 13.49 -5.41 44.30
C GLN A 367 14.38 -4.86 43.17
N LYS A 368 15.71 -4.97 43.32
CA LYS A 368 16.66 -4.59 42.26
C LYS A 368 16.50 -5.47 41.03
N GLU A 369 16.39 -6.79 41.22
CA GLU A 369 16.19 -7.74 40.13
C GLU A 369 14.84 -7.51 39.42
N HIS A 370 13.78 -7.27 40.19
CA HIS A 370 12.46 -6.94 39.63
C HIS A 370 12.48 -5.65 38.82
N ALA A 371 13.16 -4.60 39.29
CA ALA A 371 13.31 -3.35 38.54
C ALA A 371 14.02 -3.58 37.19
N MET A 372 15.12 -4.35 37.19
CA MET A 372 15.82 -4.72 35.95
C MET A 372 14.93 -5.50 34.99
N GLN A 373 14.11 -6.44 35.50
CA GLN A 373 13.17 -7.17 34.65
C GLN A 373 12.03 -6.31 34.11
N LEU A 374 11.51 -5.35 34.89
CA LEU A 374 10.51 -4.41 34.40
C LEU A 374 11.06 -3.53 33.27
N ASP A 375 12.31 -3.08 33.37
CA ASP A 375 12.95 -2.32 32.30
C ASP A 375 13.18 -3.18 31.06
N ARG A 376 13.56 -4.46 31.24
CA ARG A 376 13.63 -5.42 30.13
C ARG A 376 12.27 -5.63 29.46
N VAL A 377 11.19 -5.78 30.25
CA VAL A 377 9.82 -5.91 29.71
C VAL A 377 9.47 -4.68 28.89
N ARG A 378 9.71 -3.46 29.39
CA ARG A 378 9.45 -2.22 28.63
C ARG A 378 10.24 -2.14 27.32
N ALA A 379 11.50 -2.55 27.33
CA ALA A 379 12.32 -2.60 26.12
C ALA A 379 11.76 -3.61 25.11
N LEU A 380 11.38 -4.80 25.57
CA LEU A 380 10.77 -5.84 24.74
C LEU A 380 9.39 -5.41 24.20
N GLU A 381 8.57 -4.70 24.98
CA GLU A 381 7.28 -4.17 24.51
C GLU A 381 7.45 -3.17 23.36
N LYS A 382 8.47 -2.30 23.43
CA LYS A 382 8.81 -1.39 22.33
C LYS A 382 9.30 -2.15 21.10
N SER A 383 10.16 -3.16 21.28
CA SER A 383 10.63 -3.98 20.16
C SER A 383 9.48 -4.77 19.53
N HIS A 384 8.61 -5.36 20.35
CA HIS A 384 7.47 -6.15 19.92
C HIS A 384 6.45 -5.34 19.12
N SER A 385 6.19 -4.09 19.53
CA SER A 385 5.29 -3.21 18.78
C SER A 385 5.83 -2.88 17.38
N LEU A 386 7.16 -2.73 17.24
CA LEU A 386 7.80 -2.55 15.93
C LEU A 386 7.66 -3.80 15.06
N GLU A 387 7.83 -5.00 15.61
CA GLU A 387 7.62 -6.25 14.88
C GLU A 387 6.16 -6.43 14.43
N ILE A 388 5.18 -6.03 15.24
CA ILE A 388 3.77 -6.00 14.83
C ILE A 388 3.55 -5.07 13.62
N CYS A 389 4.16 -3.88 13.63
CA CYS A 389 4.06 -2.94 12.52
C CYS A 389 4.70 -3.53 11.24
N ARG A 390 5.92 -4.06 11.34
CA ARG A 390 6.63 -4.71 10.22
C ARG A 390 5.81 -5.84 9.61
N HIS A 391 5.29 -6.73 10.45
CA HIS A 391 4.45 -7.84 10.00
C HIS A 391 3.18 -7.35 9.28
N LYS A 392 2.51 -6.30 9.78
CA LYS A 392 1.35 -5.71 9.10
C LYS A 392 1.72 -5.12 7.74
N ASP A 393 2.81 -4.37 7.65
CA ASP A 393 3.23 -3.71 6.41
C ASP A 393 3.55 -4.73 5.31
N VAL A 394 4.31 -5.78 5.65
CA VAL A 394 4.66 -6.84 4.70
C VAL A 394 3.41 -7.64 4.30
N LYS A 395 2.50 -7.92 5.23
CA LYS A 395 1.22 -8.57 4.93
C LYS A 395 0.36 -7.75 3.96
N TRP A 396 0.30 -6.42 4.14
CA TRP A 396 -0.41 -5.54 3.23
C TRP A 396 0.19 -5.54 1.82
N ARG A 397 1.52 -5.48 1.72
CA ARG A 397 2.24 -5.55 0.45
C ARG A 397 1.99 -6.86 -0.28
N LEU A 398 2.09 -8.00 0.41
CA LEU A 398 1.81 -9.32 -0.15
C LEU A 398 0.38 -9.41 -0.69
N ARG A 399 -0.61 -8.97 0.10
CA ARG A 399 -2.02 -8.97 -0.31
C ARG A 399 -2.26 -8.08 -1.54
N GLY A 400 -1.59 -6.93 -1.62
CA GLY A 400 -1.68 -6.05 -2.79
C GLY A 400 -1.19 -6.74 -4.06
N LEU A 401 -0.05 -7.44 -3.99
CA LEU A 401 0.50 -8.21 -5.11
C LEU A 401 -0.43 -9.38 -5.48
N GLU A 402 -0.95 -10.14 -4.51
CA GLU A 402 -1.90 -11.25 -4.77
C GLU A 402 -3.19 -10.77 -5.46
N LEU A 403 -3.71 -9.59 -5.08
CA LEU A 403 -4.86 -8.97 -5.74
C LEU A 403 -4.53 -8.53 -7.18
N SER A 404 -3.36 -7.93 -7.40
CA SER A 404 -2.89 -7.56 -8.74
C SER A 404 -2.71 -8.77 -9.64
N ARG A 405 -2.27 -9.92 -9.10
CA ARG A 405 -2.18 -11.18 -9.84
C ARG A 405 -3.55 -11.65 -10.32
N GLY A 406 -4.55 -11.67 -9.43
CA GLY A 406 -5.92 -12.05 -9.78
C GLY A 406 -6.56 -11.13 -10.83
N GLN A 407 -6.17 -9.85 -10.88
CA GLN A 407 -6.60 -8.92 -11.94
C GLN A 407 -5.93 -9.17 -13.29
N ARG A 408 -4.65 -9.59 -13.31
CA ARG A 408 -3.94 -9.98 -14.54
C ARG A 408 -4.47 -11.30 -15.12
N GLU A 409 -4.86 -12.22 -14.27
CA GLU A 409 -5.45 -13.51 -14.66
C GLU A 409 -6.93 -13.40 -15.09
N SER A 410 -7.56 -12.23 -14.93
CA SER A 410 -8.95 -11.99 -15.36
C SER A 410 -9.05 -11.74 -16.88
N PRO A 411 -9.83 -12.53 -17.64
CA PRO A 411 -9.93 -12.42 -19.10
C PRO A 411 -10.47 -11.07 -19.62
N GLN A 412 -11.11 -10.27 -18.76
CA GLN A 412 -11.91 -9.11 -19.20
C GLN A 412 -11.11 -7.79 -19.32
N GLY A 413 -9.82 -7.79 -18.95
CA GLY A 413 -9.03 -6.54 -18.85
C GLY A 413 -8.19 -6.17 -20.07
N PHE A 414 -7.85 -7.12 -20.94
CA PHE A 414 -6.81 -6.91 -21.97
C PHE A 414 -7.29 -6.98 -23.43
N GLU A 415 -8.48 -7.49 -23.70
CA GLU A 415 -8.98 -7.64 -25.09
C GLU A 415 -9.23 -6.31 -25.83
N ASN A 416 -9.26 -5.16 -25.12
CA ASN A 416 -9.57 -3.86 -25.73
C ASN A 416 -8.35 -2.98 -26.06
N LEU A 417 -7.11 -3.40 -25.75
CA LEU A 417 -5.92 -2.53 -25.87
C LEU A 417 -5.05 -2.78 -27.11
N TYR A 418 -5.21 -3.89 -27.81
CA TYR A 418 -4.29 -4.28 -28.88
C TYR A 418 -4.94 -4.31 -30.25
N ARG A 419 -5.20 -3.12 -30.78
CA ARG A 419 -5.18 -2.93 -32.23
C ARG A 419 -3.94 -2.10 -32.56
N PRO A 420 -3.08 -2.54 -33.50
CA PRO A 420 -2.09 -1.65 -34.08
C PRO A 420 -2.83 -0.43 -34.62
N SER A 421 -2.63 0.74 -34.02
CA SER A 421 -3.24 1.95 -34.56
C SER A 421 -2.65 2.20 -35.94
N LEU A 422 -3.51 2.46 -36.91
CA LEU A 422 -3.09 2.82 -38.25
C LEU A 422 -2.23 4.12 -38.27
N TYR A 423 -2.25 4.92 -37.20
CA TYR A 423 -1.41 6.11 -37.03
C TYR A 423 0.10 5.82 -36.97
N GLN A 424 0.51 4.64 -36.53
CA GLN A 424 1.93 4.28 -36.45
C GLN A 424 2.46 3.66 -37.75
N ALA A 425 1.57 3.12 -38.59
CA ALA A 425 1.93 2.43 -39.83
C ALA A 425 2.02 3.37 -41.04
N ILE A 426 1.37 4.55 -40.99
CA ILE A 426 1.36 5.52 -42.09
C ILE A 426 1.98 6.83 -41.58
N ASP A 427 3.22 7.08 -42.00
CA ASP A 427 3.84 8.40 -41.82
C ASP A 427 3.17 9.40 -42.77
N TRP A 428 2.13 10.06 -42.28
CA TRP A 428 1.35 11.04 -43.02
C TRP A 428 2.18 12.21 -43.53
N GLN A 429 3.28 12.56 -42.86
CA GLN A 429 4.18 13.60 -43.31
C GLN A 429 4.95 13.11 -44.55
N ALA A 430 5.51 11.91 -44.48
CA ALA A 430 6.22 11.28 -45.60
C ALA A 430 5.30 10.97 -46.79
N GLU A 431 4.06 10.53 -46.54
CA GLU A 431 3.07 10.25 -47.59
C GLU A 431 2.60 11.55 -48.24
N SER A 432 2.38 12.62 -47.47
CA SER A 432 2.04 13.94 -48.01
C SER A 432 3.19 14.54 -48.82
N ASP A 433 4.44 14.42 -48.36
CA ASP A 433 5.64 14.86 -49.07
C ASP A 433 5.89 14.06 -50.37
N ARG A 434 5.57 12.76 -50.36
CA ARG A 434 5.65 11.89 -51.55
C ARG A 434 4.58 12.27 -52.58
N LEU A 435 3.34 12.51 -52.14
CA LEU A 435 2.24 13.00 -52.97
C LEU A 435 2.55 14.38 -53.58
N LEU A 436 3.15 15.29 -52.79
CA LEU A 436 3.61 16.60 -53.24
C LEU A 436 4.66 16.51 -54.36
N LYS A 437 5.64 15.61 -54.22
CA LYS A 437 6.68 15.40 -55.25
C LYS A 437 6.13 14.83 -56.55
N GLU A 438 5.08 14.02 -56.51
CA GLU A 438 4.44 13.50 -57.72
C GLU A 438 3.50 14.51 -58.40
N LEU A 439 2.81 15.35 -57.62
CA LEU A 439 2.00 16.45 -58.14
C LEU A 439 2.84 17.56 -58.81
N GLN A 440 4.11 17.71 -58.42
CA GLN A 440 5.05 18.68 -59.01
C GLN A 440 5.81 18.15 -60.24
N ARG A 441 5.76 16.84 -60.52
CA ARG A 441 6.48 16.20 -61.64
C ARG A 441 5.64 16.09 -62.92
N ASN A 442 4.35 16.39 -62.84
CA ASN A 442 3.42 16.49 -63.97
C ASN A 442 2.85 17.91 -64.02
#